data_AF-A0A847XHA0-F1
#
_entry.id   AF-A0A847XHA0-F1
#
_cell.length_a   1.000
_cell.length_b   1.000
_cell.length_c   1.000
_cell.angle_alpha   90.00
_cell.angle_beta   90.00
_cell.angle_gamma   90.00
#
_symmetry.space_group_name_H-M   'P 1'
#
loop_
_entity.id
_entity.type
_entity.pdbx_description
1 polymer ?
#
loop_
_entity_poly.entity_id
_entity_poly.type
_entity_poly.pdbx_seq_one_letter_code
_entity_poly.pdbx_strand_id
1 'polypeptide(L)' 'MAKKVIAVVKLQIPAGKATPAPPVGTALGPHGVNIMQFTKEFNA' A
#
# COMPACT_ATOMS: atom_id res chain seq x y z
N MET A 1 0.72 7.34 23.58
CA MET A 1 -0.72 7.33 23.17
C MET A 1 -0.84 6.48 21.93
N ALA A 2 -1.63 5.40 21.95
CA ALA A 2 -1.78 4.51 20.79
C ALA A 2 -2.50 5.26 19.66
N LYS A 3 -1.88 5.34 18.49
CA LYS A 3 -2.49 5.98 17.31
C LYS A 3 -3.74 5.19 16.93
N LYS A 4 -4.87 5.88 16.74
CA LYS A 4 -6.11 5.25 16.24
C LYS A 4 -5.85 4.72 14.82
N VAL A 5 -6.26 3.48 14.58
CA VAL A 5 -6.22 2.89 13.23
C VAL A 5 -7.21 3.67 12.35
N ILE A 6 -6.69 4.28 11.29
CA ILE A 6 -7.45 5.17 10.40
C ILE A 6 -8.14 4.37 9.30
N ALA A 7 -7.49 3.30 8.82
CA ALA A 7 -8.03 2.34 7.86
C ALA A 7 -7.24 1.02 7.91
N VAL A 8 -7.90 -0.08 7.55
CA VAL A 8 -7.24 -1.39 7.34
C VAL A 8 -7.44 -1.79 5.89
N VAL A 9 -6.34 -2.00 5.18
CA VAL A 9 -6.34 -2.34 3.77
C VAL A 9 -5.80 -3.75 3.60
N LYS A 10 -6.54 -4.60 2.87
CA LYS A 10 -6.10 -5.94 2.50
C LYS A 10 -5.71 -5.95 1.02
N LEU A 11 -4.46 -6.29 0.74
CA LEU A 11 -3.91 -6.40 -0.60
C LEU A 11 -3.30 -7.78 -0.78
N GLN A 12 -3.61 -8.41 -1.91
CA GLN A 12 -2.96 -9.65 -2.33
C GLN A 12 -2.11 -9.33 -3.56
N ILE A 13 -0.79 -9.43 -3.40
CA ILE A 13 0.18 -9.08 -4.42
C ILE A 13 1.28 -10.15 -4.41
N PRO A 14 1.76 -10.62 -5.57
CA PRO A 14 2.94 -11.48 -5.62
C PRO A 14 4.17 -10.74 -5.07
N ALA A 15 5.01 -11.42 -4.28
CA ALA A 15 6.23 -10.85 -3.74
C ALA A 15 7.12 -10.27 -4.85
N GLY A 16 7.71 -9.08 -4.62
CA GLY A 16 8.56 -8.44 -5.62
C GLY A 16 7.85 -7.79 -6.81
N LYS A 17 6.50 -7.84 -6.87
CA LYS A 17 5.71 -7.34 -8.01
C LYS A 17 4.63 -6.32 -7.61
N ALA A 18 4.85 -5.52 -6.57
CA ALA A 18 4.00 -4.36 -6.29
C ALA A 18 4.24 -3.27 -7.34
N THR A 19 3.14 -2.76 -7.93
CA THR A 19 3.17 -1.67 -8.90
C THR A 19 2.18 -0.58 -8.50
N PRO A 20 2.36 0.69 -8.90
CA PRO A 20 1.42 1.76 -8.61
C PRO A 20 0.02 1.60 -9.25
N ALA A 21 -0.15 0.61 -10.13
CA ALA A 21 -1.41 0.26 -10.75
C ALA A 21 -2.43 -0.31 -9.73
N PRO A 22 -3.73 -0.45 -10.09
CA PRO A 22 -4.67 -1.27 -9.33
C PRO A 22 -4.07 -2.69 -9.17
N PRO A 23 -4.07 -3.32 -7.98
CA PRO A 23 -4.86 -3.03 -6.77
C PRO A 23 -4.20 -2.09 -5.75
N VAL A 24 -2.89 -1.82 -5.86
CA VAL A 24 -2.11 -1.04 -4.86
C VAL A 24 -2.52 0.42 -4.87
N GLY A 25 -2.55 1.05 -6.05
CA GLY A 25 -2.89 2.47 -6.16
C GLY A 25 -4.32 2.77 -5.68
N THR A 26 -5.27 1.89 -5.99
CA THR A 26 -6.67 2.00 -5.56
C THR A 26 -6.85 1.80 -4.07
N ALA A 27 -6.04 0.93 -3.46
CA ALA A 27 -6.19 0.57 -2.05
C ALA A 27 -5.42 1.52 -1.12
N LEU A 28 -4.29 2.09 -1.57
CA LEU A 28 -3.45 2.98 -0.77
C LEU A 28 -3.72 4.47 -1.04
N GLY A 29 -4.12 4.84 -2.27
CA GLY A 29 -4.37 6.22 -2.69
C GLY A 29 -5.40 6.96 -1.83
N PRO A 30 -6.59 6.40 -1.55
CA PRO A 30 -7.61 7.04 -0.73
C PRO A 30 -7.17 7.31 0.72
N HIS A 31 -6.15 6.59 1.20
CA HIS A 31 -5.63 6.73 2.56
C HIS A 31 -4.39 7.64 2.63
N GLY A 32 -3.99 8.28 1.52
CA GLY A 32 -2.83 9.18 1.48
C GLY A 32 -1.50 8.47 1.72
N VAL A 33 -1.45 7.15 1.52
CA VAL A 33 -0.22 6.37 1.68
C VAL A 33 0.66 6.58 0.44
N ASN A 34 1.96 6.73 0.64
CA ASN A 34 2.91 6.90 -0.45
C ASN A 34 3.06 5.58 -1.24
N ILE A 35 2.40 5.51 -2.39
CA ILE A 35 2.35 4.31 -3.25
C ILE A 35 3.75 3.94 -3.75
N MET A 36 4.55 4.91 -4.20
CA MET A 36 5.90 4.64 -4.73
C MET A 36 6.82 4.08 -3.65
N GLN A 37 6.76 4.65 -2.44
CA GLN A 37 7.51 4.15 -1.30
C GLN A 37 7.08 2.72 -0.94
N PHE A 38 5.77 2.45 -0.85
CA PHE A 38 5.26 1.11 -0.61
C PHE A 38 5.73 0.11 -1.67
N THR A 39 5.64 0.46 -2.96
CA THR A 39 6.09 -0.44 -4.03
C THR A 39 7.59 -0.73 -3.96
N LYS A 40 8.40 0.25 -3.55
CA LYS A 40 9.84 0.06 -3.39
C LYS A 40 10.18 -0.81 -2.18
N GLU A 41 9.53 -0.57 -1.04
CA GLU A 41 9.73 -1.35 0.19
C GLU A 41 9.19 -2.78 0.08
N PHE A 42 8.11 -3.00 -0.67
CA PHE A 42 7.55 -4.33 -0.91
C PHE A 42 8.33 -5.13 -1.98
N ASN A 43 9.00 -4.44 -2.90
CA ASN A 43 9.79 -5.08 -3.97
C ASN A 43 11.28 -5.25 -3.64
N ALA A 44 11.78 -4.56 -2.60
CA ALA A 44 13.11 -4.75 -2.05
C ALA A 44 13.16 -6.00 -1.17
#